data_AF-A0A4Z0ETK1-F1
#
_entry.id   AF-A0A4Z0ETK1-F1
#
_cell.length_a   1.000
_cell.length_b   1.000
_cell.length_c   1.000
_cell.angle_alpha   90.00
_cell.angle_beta   90.00
_cell.angle_gamma   90.00
#
_symmetry.space_group_name_H-M   'P 1'
#
loop_
_entity.id
_entity.type
_entity.pdbx_description
1 polymer ?
#
loop_
_entity_poly.entity_id
_entity_poly.type
_entity_poly.pdbx_seq_one_letter_code
_entity_poly.pdbx_strand_id
1 'polypeptide(L)'
;MNKLLYASILLAASLSGCQHDSDSPAPALSDELAGTWRLTNLQCFCPAGQPVPNEVLMLDTSQHFKLFRNGTLAAAGTYATSQGANCSANDMVPFITLTASAANVYVPKGAYSLANNTLVIDQCSAADGPRYTYQRQ
;
A
#
# COMPACT_ATOMS: atom_id res chain seq x y z
N MET A 1 -54.72 -34.65 -48.03
CA MET A 1 -55.78 -33.62 -47.88
C MET A 1 -56.19 -33.57 -46.42
N ASN A 2 -56.54 -32.36 -45.94
CA ASN A 2 -56.93 -31.93 -44.58
C ASN A 2 -55.78 -31.57 -43.64
N LYS A 3 -55.82 -30.49 -42.84
CA LYS A 3 -56.35 -29.11 -42.91
C LYS A 3 -55.85 -28.45 -41.60
N LEU A 4 -55.62 -27.13 -41.62
CA LEU A 4 -55.02 -26.27 -40.58
C LEU A 4 -55.72 -26.29 -39.20
N LEU A 5 -55.00 -25.91 -38.13
CA LEU A 5 -55.24 -24.77 -37.20
C LEU A 5 -54.36 -24.94 -35.92
N TYR A 6 -53.37 -24.06 -35.67
CA TYR A 6 -53.40 -22.85 -34.83
C TYR A 6 -53.74 -23.07 -33.34
N ALA A 7 -52.81 -22.76 -32.42
CA ALA A 7 -53.00 -21.82 -31.29
C ALA A 7 -51.83 -21.84 -30.29
N SER A 8 -51.35 -20.65 -29.96
CA SER A 8 -50.28 -20.30 -29.01
C SER A 8 -50.74 -20.33 -27.55
N ILE A 9 -49.89 -20.80 -26.62
CA ILE A 9 -49.92 -20.54 -25.16
C ILE A 9 -48.45 -20.50 -24.69
N LEU A 10 -47.84 -19.32 -24.54
CA LEU A 10 -47.76 -18.43 -23.35
C LEU A 10 -46.71 -18.82 -22.29
N LEU A 11 -46.12 -17.76 -21.77
CA LEU A 11 -44.93 -17.60 -20.93
C LEU A 11 -44.90 -18.46 -19.66
N ALA A 12 -43.69 -18.90 -19.29
CA ALA A 12 -43.27 -19.01 -17.89
C ALA A 12 -41.91 -18.32 -17.73
N ALA A 13 -41.93 -17.08 -17.23
CA ALA A 13 -40.74 -16.42 -16.73
C ALA A 13 -40.36 -17.07 -15.40
N SER A 14 -39.30 -17.86 -15.37
CA SER A 14 -38.69 -18.31 -14.13
C SER A 14 -37.96 -17.12 -13.49
N LEU A 15 -38.61 -16.50 -12.50
CA LEU A 15 -37.95 -15.62 -11.54
C LEU A 15 -37.02 -16.48 -10.66
N SER A 16 -35.82 -16.77 -11.14
CA SER A 16 -34.72 -17.18 -10.26
C SER A 16 -34.28 -15.94 -9.50
N GLY A 17 -34.67 -15.89 -8.23
CA GLY A 17 -34.31 -14.83 -7.31
C GLY A 17 -32.79 -14.70 -7.20
N CYS A 18 -32.27 -13.54 -7.60
CA CYS A 18 -30.96 -13.08 -7.14
C CYS A 18 -31.16 -12.43 -5.77
N GLN A 19 -31.32 -13.26 -4.74
CA GLN A 19 -31.09 -12.81 -3.38
C GLN A 19 -29.63 -13.08 -3.09
N HIS A 20 -28.81 -12.03 -3.20
CA HIS A 20 -27.54 -11.99 -2.52
C HIS A 20 -27.33 -10.57 -2.00
N ASP A 21 -27.91 -10.33 -0.83
CA ASP A 21 -27.31 -9.44 0.14
C ASP A 21 -25.89 -9.96 0.40
N SER A 22 -24.92 -9.36 -0.27
CA SER A 22 -23.64 -9.12 0.35
C SER A 22 -23.53 -7.61 0.41
N ASP A 23 -23.87 -7.05 1.57
CA ASP A 23 -23.10 -5.95 2.11
C ASP A 23 -21.62 -6.32 1.89
N SER A 24 -21.00 -5.77 0.85
CA SER A 24 -19.55 -5.75 0.75
C SER A 24 -19.09 -5.04 2.01
N PRO A 25 -18.42 -5.71 2.95
CA PRO A 25 -17.77 -5.00 4.03
C PRO A 25 -16.79 -4.05 3.33
N ALA A 26 -16.85 -2.76 3.66
CA ALA A 26 -15.78 -1.83 3.33
C ALA A 26 -14.45 -2.54 3.59
N PRO A 27 -13.46 -2.47 2.67
CA PRO A 27 -12.25 -3.27 2.80
C PRO A 27 -11.68 -3.03 4.20
N ALA A 28 -11.55 -4.13 4.96
CA ALA A 28 -10.90 -4.10 6.25
C ALA A 28 -9.58 -3.37 6.05
N LEU A 29 -9.36 -2.30 6.82
CA LEU A 29 -8.10 -1.56 6.83
C LEU A 29 -7.00 -2.59 7.05
N SER A 30 -6.28 -2.98 5.98
CA SER A 30 -5.32 -4.05 6.09
C SER A 30 -4.08 -3.48 6.74
N ASP A 31 -3.81 -3.92 7.97
CA ASP A 31 -2.52 -3.76 8.67
C ASP A 31 -1.42 -4.63 8.03
N GLU A 32 -1.57 -4.93 6.74
CA GLU A 32 -0.59 -5.65 5.95
C GLU A 32 0.43 -4.68 5.35
N LEU A 33 1.71 -4.88 5.61
CA LEU A 33 2.74 -3.98 5.07
C LEU A 33 2.85 -4.05 3.53
N ALA A 34 2.58 -5.22 2.94
CA ALA A 34 2.57 -5.38 1.49
C ALA A 34 1.48 -4.49 0.84
N GLY A 35 1.82 -3.89 -0.28
CA GLY A 35 0.97 -2.95 -0.99
C GLY A 35 1.73 -1.94 -1.83
N THR A 36 0.97 -1.05 -2.46
CA THR A 36 1.50 0.13 -3.15
C THR A 36 1.23 1.36 -2.30
N TRP A 37 2.28 2.12 -2.04
CA TRP A 37 2.33 3.22 -1.09
C TRP A 37 2.82 4.48 -1.78
N ARG A 38 1.98 5.51 -1.87
CA ARG A 38 2.35 6.81 -2.45
C ARG A 38 2.76 7.79 -1.36
N LEU A 39 3.92 8.42 -1.50
CA LEU A 39 4.39 9.42 -0.55
C LEU A 39 3.47 10.65 -0.59
N THR A 40 2.95 11.04 0.56
CA THR A 40 2.06 12.20 0.72
C THR A 40 2.69 13.30 1.57
N ASN A 41 3.61 12.94 2.46
CA ASN A 41 4.36 13.90 3.25
C ASN A 41 5.81 13.42 3.46
N LEU A 42 6.75 14.35 3.37
CA LEU A 42 8.15 14.14 3.72
C LEU A 42 8.57 15.25 4.68
N GLN A 43 8.79 14.89 5.94
CA GLN A 43 9.39 15.79 6.92
C GLN A 43 10.88 15.54 6.93
N CYS A 44 11.67 16.56 6.65
CA CYS A 44 13.13 16.53 6.70
C CYS A 44 13.65 17.92 7.01
N PHE A 45 14.88 18.03 7.51
CA PHE A 45 15.61 19.31 7.54
C PHE A 45 16.06 19.69 6.12
N CYS A 46 15.07 19.96 5.27
CA CYS A 46 15.25 20.40 3.90
C CYS A 46 14.94 21.90 3.82
N PRO A 47 15.57 22.65 2.88
CA PRO A 47 15.21 24.05 2.66
C PRO A 47 13.70 24.22 2.44
N ALA A 48 13.12 25.26 3.02
CA ALA A 48 11.68 25.53 2.91
C ALA A 48 11.24 25.63 1.44
N GLY A 49 10.06 25.10 1.11
CA GLY A 49 9.46 25.18 -0.23
C GLY A 49 9.86 24.07 -1.21
N GLN A 50 10.62 23.06 -0.79
CA GLN A 50 10.84 21.88 -1.62
C GLN A 50 9.56 21.02 -1.70
N PRO A 51 9.07 20.68 -2.91
CA PRO A 51 7.90 19.83 -3.05
C PRO A 51 8.19 18.41 -2.55
N VAL A 52 7.17 17.76 -1.97
CA VAL A 52 7.24 16.33 -1.66
C VAL A 52 7.53 15.58 -2.97
N PRO A 53 8.59 14.76 -3.03
CA PRO A 53 8.90 13.99 -4.24
C PRO A 53 7.72 13.11 -4.64
N ASN A 54 7.46 12.98 -5.95
CA ASN A 54 6.49 12.00 -6.45
C ASN A 54 7.10 10.60 -6.31
N GLU A 55 6.93 10.00 -5.13
CA GLU A 55 7.52 8.72 -4.76
C GLU A 55 6.43 7.66 -4.56
N VAL A 56 6.67 6.45 -5.08
CA VAL A 56 5.83 5.27 -4.88
C VAL A 56 6.69 4.12 -4.42
N LEU A 57 6.38 3.56 -3.25
CA LEU A 57 6.99 2.37 -2.69
C LEU A 57 6.04 1.19 -2.89
N MET A 58 6.52 0.14 -3.53
CA MET A 58 5.81 -1.13 -3.67
C MET A 58 6.50 -2.15 -2.77
N LEU A 59 5.74 -2.82 -1.91
CA LEU A 59 6.17 -3.92 -1.05
C LEU A 59 5.32 -5.13 -1.41
N ASP A 60 5.95 -6.26 -1.74
CA ASP A 60 5.20 -7.49 -2.03
C ASP A 60 5.28 -8.52 -0.89
N THR A 61 4.37 -9.48 -0.93
CA THR A 61 4.27 -10.54 0.10
C THR A 61 5.48 -11.49 0.10
N SER A 62 6.36 -11.41 -0.90
CA SER A 62 7.60 -12.17 -1.00
C SER A 62 8.81 -11.40 -0.45
N GLN A 63 8.57 -10.29 0.27
CA GLN A 63 9.61 -9.47 0.89
C GLN A 63 10.54 -8.76 -0.11
N HIS A 64 10.05 -8.48 -1.32
CA HIS A 64 10.72 -7.60 -2.26
C HIS A 64 10.09 -6.21 -2.29
N PHE A 65 10.90 -5.23 -2.68
CA PHE A 65 10.41 -3.88 -2.90
C PHE A 65 10.85 -3.29 -4.23
N LYS A 66 10.08 -2.30 -4.68
CA LYS A 66 10.44 -1.36 -5.74
C LYS A 66 10.12 0.06 -5.28
N LEU A 67 11.04 0.97 -5.50
CA LEU A 67 10.89 2.39 -5.22
C LEU A 67 10.94 3.16 -6.52
N PHE A 68 9.87 3.88 -6.83
CA PHE A 68 9.79 4.77 -7.98
C PHE A 68 9.84 6.22 -7.53
N ARG A 69 10.62 7.04 -8.24
CA ARG A 69 10.65 8.49 -8.06
C ARG A 69 10.41 9.16 -9.39
N ASN A 70 9.43 10.06 -9.44
CA ASN A 70 9.00 10.74 -10.66
C ASN A 70 8.69 9.75 -11.80
N GLY A 71 8.07 8.60 -11.46
CA GLY A 71 7.72 7.54 -12.41
C GLY A 71 8.88 6.65 -12.87
N THR A 72 10.11 6.92 -12.46
CA THR A 72 11.30 6.12 -12.81
C THR A 72 11.69 5.20 -11.66
N LEU A 73 12.08 3.95 -11.97
CA LEU A 73 12.60 3.03 -10.96
C LEU A 73 13.90 3.59 -10.35
N ALA A 74 13.83 3.98 -9.08
CA ALA A 74 14.96 4.56 -8.34
C ALA A 74 15.72 3.51 -7.53
N ALA A 75 15.03 2.52 -6.98
CA ALA A 75 15.64 1.41 -6.24
C ALA A 75 14.76 0.16 -6.30
N ALA A 76 15.37 -1.01 -6.12
CA ALA A 76 14.68 -2.27 -5.90
C ALA A 76 15.55 -3.18 -5.03
N GLY A 77 14.95 -4.17 -4.39
CA GLY A 77 15.67 -5.13 -3.57
C GLY A 77 14.75 -5.89 -2.63
N THR A 78 15.22 -6.17 -1.41
CA THR A 78 14.45 -6.88 -0.38
C THR A 78 14.12 -5.96 0.79
N TYR A 79 13.07 -6.32 1.54
CA TYR A 79 12.78 -5.68 2.82
C TYR A 79 12.64 -6.72 3.92
N ALA A 80 12.94 -6.33 5.15
CA ALA A 80 12.72 -7.13 6.34
C ALA A 80 12.15 -6.25 7.45
N THR A 81 11.37 -6.87 8.35
CA THR A 81 10.88 -6.22 9.56
C THR A 81 11.55 -6.82 10.80
N SER A 82 11.73 -6.00 11.82
CA SER A 82 12.37 -6.37 13.09
C SER A 82 11.83 -5.46 14.20
N GLN A 83 12.40 -5.59 15.41
CA GLN A 83 12.19 -4.64 16.50
C GLN A 83 13.45 -3.79 16.66
N GLY A 84 13.30 -2.48 16.81
CA GLY A 84 14.41 -1.54 16.99
C GLY A 84 14.02 -0.36 17.88
N ALA A 85 15.01 0.40 18.35
CA ALA A 85 14.74 1.57 19.19
C ALA A 85 14.03 2.67 18.38
N ASN A 86 13.09 3.37 19.02
CA ASN A 86 12.50 4.58 18.45
C ASN A 86 13.41 5.81 18.70
N CYS A 87 13.07 6.95 18.11
CA CYS A 87 13.95 8.13 18.10
C CYS A 87 14.01 8.90 19.43
N SER A 88 13.12 8.60 20.38
CA SER A 88 12.88 9.43 21.58
C SER A 88 12.74 8.63 22.88
N ALA A 89 12.78 7.30 22.83
CA ALA A 89 12.61 6.39 23.95
C ALA A 89 13.38 5.08 23.72
N ASN A 90 13.73 4.41 24.82
CA ASN A 90 14.32 3.06 24.80
C ASN A 90 13.32 1.95 24.49
N ASP A 91 12.13 2.30 23.99
CA ASP A 91 11.09 1.34 23.65
C ASP A 91 11.42 0.69 22.30
N MET A 92 11.29 -0.63 22.27
CA MET A 92 11.41 -1.41 21.05
C MET A 92 10.12 -1.28 20.24
N VAL A 93 10.24 -0.78 19.01
CA VAL A 93 9.14 -0.59 18.06
C VAL A 93 9.40 -1.35 16.76
N PRO A 94 8.34 -1.63 15.95
CA PRO A 94 8.52 -2.20 14.63
C PRO A 94 9.48 -1.38 13.78
N PHE A 95 10.44 -2.04 13.15
CA PHE A 95 11.48 -1.42 12.34
C PHE A 95 11.55 -2.09 10.97
N ILE A 96 11.56 -1.30 9.90
CA ILE A 96 11.67 -1.77 8.52
C ILE A 96 13.07 -1.46 7.99
N THR A 97 13.69 -2.47 7.37
CA THR A 97 14.97 -2.33 6.67
C THR A 97 14.77 -2.66 5.20
N LEU A 98 14.94 -1.66 4.33
CA LEU A 98 14.99 -1.84 2.88
C LEU A 98 16.46 -2.00 2.47
N THR A 99 16.76 -3.06 1.72
CA THR A 99 18.11 -3.39 1.23
C THR A 99 18.12 -3.35 -0.29
N ALA A 100 18.62 -2.25 -0.86
CA ALA A 100 18.72 -2.09 -2.31
C ALA A 100 19.73 -3.08 -2.91
N SER A 101 19.41 -3.64 -4.07
CA SER A 101 20.32 -4.52 -4.82
C SER A 101 21.51 -3.76 -5.41
N ALA A 102 21.35 -2.47 -5.68
CA ALA A 102 22.43 -1.60 -6.15
C ALA A 102 23.11 -0.90 -4.97
N ALA A 103 24.44 -0.85 -4.98
CA ALA A 103 25.23 -0.14 -3.97
C ALA A 103 25.00 1.38 -4.06
N ASN A 104 25.16 2.07 -2.92
CA ASN A 104 25.04 3.53 -2.80
C ASN A 104 23.69 4.14 -3.23
N VAL A 105 22.64 3.32 -3.32
CA VAL A 105 21.27 3.80 -3.55
C VAL A 105 20.58 4.05 -2.22
N TYR A 106 20.02 5.25 -2.06
CA TYR A 106 19.24 5.59 -0.89
C TYR A 106 17.87 4.92 -0.92
N VAL A 107 17.49 4.30 0.20
CA VAL A 107 16.15 3.76 0.45
C VAL A 107 15.70 4.10 1.87
N PRO A 108 14.41 4.35 2.10
CA PRO A 108 13.91 4.62 3.44
C PRO A 108 14.08 3.39 4.33
N LYS A 109 14.37 3.57 5.61
CA LYS A 109 14.46 2.52 6.63
C LYS A 109 14.19 3.15 7.98
N GLY A 110 13.76 2.43 9.00
CA GLY A 110 13.46 3.11 10.26
C GLY A 110 12.39 2.43 11.09
N ALA A 111 12.05 3.06 12.20
CA ALA A 111 10.83 2.73 12.91
C ALA A 111 9.65 2.92 11.96
N TYR A 112 8.69 2.00 11.94
CA TYR A 112 7.51 2.14 11.12
C TYR A 112 6.23 1.93 11.90
N SER A 113 5.17 2.58 11.44
CA SER A 113 3.81 2.33 11.90
C SER A 113 2.87 2.21 10.71
N LEU A 114 1.82 1.42 10.92
CA LEU A 114 0.79 1.15 9.94
C LEU A 114 -0.55 1.34 10.62
N ALA A 115 -1.35 2.27 10.12
CA ALA A 115 -2.70 2.51 10.62
C ALA A 115 -3.51 3.22 9.54
N ASN A 116 -4.80 2.86 9.38
CA ASN A 116 -5.72 3.59 8.51
C ASN A 116 -5.19 3.82 7.08
N ASN A 117 -4.63 2.77 6.45
CA ASN A 117 -4.00 2.86 5.13
C ASN A 117 -2.85 3.88 5.02
N THR A 118 -2.25 4.24 6.15
CA THR A 118 -1.09 5.12 6.25
C THR A 118 0.11 4.32 6.74
N LEU A 119 1.19 4.35 5.97
CA LEU A 119 2.50 3.84 6.37
C LEU A 119 3.39 5.01 6.71
N VAL A 120 3.92 5.04 7.93
CA VAL A 120 4.95 6.00 8.34
C VAL A 120 6.27 5.26 8.51
N ILE A 121 7.35 5.78 7.92
CA ILE A 121 8.72 5.33 8.17
C ILE A 121 9.51 6.51 8.72
N ASP A 122 10.00 6.38 9.95
CA ASP A 122 10.77 7.39 10.66
C ASP A 122 12.22 6.92 10.83
N GLN A 123 13.16 7.63 10.21
CA GLN A 123 14.56 7.20 10.15
C GLN A 123 15.32 7.29 11.47
N CYS A 124 14.79 8.00 12.47
CA CYS A 124 15.44 8.14 13.78
C CYS A 124 16.94 8.51 13.73
N SER A 125 17.40 9.17 12.66
CA SER A 125 18.79 9.59 12.51
C SER A 125 18.95 10.99 13.13
N ALA A 126 19.28 11.05 14.42
CA ALA A 126 19.30 12.30 15.21
C ALA A 126 17.96 13.07 15.14
N ALA A 127 17.86 14.24 15.80
CA ALA A 127 16.61 15.01 15.90
C ALA A 127 15.99 15.43 14.54
N ASP A 128 16.75 15.32 13.45
CA ASP A 128 16.45 15.87 12.12
C ASP A 128 16.31 14.79 11.02
N GLY A 129 16.20 13.52 11.40
CA GLY A 129 16.05 12.42 10.45
C GLY A 129 14.77 12.52 9.61
N PRO A 130 14.79 12.06 8.34
CA PRO A 130 13.62 12.17 7.49
C PRO A 130 12.50 11.22 7.95
N ARG A 131 11.28 11.75 7.98
CA ARG A 131 10.05 11.00 8.24
C ARG A 131 9.18 10.99 6.99
N TYR A 132 8.93 9.78 6.49
CA TYR A 132 8.15 9.51 5.30
C TYR A 132 6.74 9.08 5.70
N THR A 133 5.72 9.75 5.15
CA THR A 133 4.33 9.34 5.30
C THR A 133 3.78 8.96 3.94
N TYR A 134 3.36 7.71 3.80
CA TYR A 134 2.75 7.17 2.61
C TYR A 134 1.28 6.86 2.84
N GLN A 135 0.48 7.01 1.78
CA GLN A 135 -0.90 6.54 1.71
C GLN A 135 -0.96 5.31 0.80
N ARG A 136 -1.72 4.29 1.20
CA ARG A 136 -2.03 3.14 0.35
C ARG A 136 -2.75 3.61 -0.91
N GLN A 137 -2.47 2.97 -2.05
CA GLN A 137 -3.16 3.16 -3.32
C GLN A 137 -4.15 2.04 -3.60
#